data_AF-A0A183I7V6-F1
#
_entry.id   AF-A0A183I7V6-F1
#
_cell.length_a   1.000
_cell.length_b   1.000
_cell.length_c   1.000
_cell.angle_alpha   90.00
_cell.angle_beta   90.00
_cell.angle_gamma   90.00
#
_symmetry.space_group_name_H-M   'P 1'
#
loop_
_entity.id
_entity.type
_entity.pdbx_description
1 polymer ?
#
loop_
_entity_poly.entity_id
_entity_poly.type
_entity_poly.pdbx_seq_one_letter_code
_entity_poly.pdbx_strand_id
1 'polypeptide(L)'
;MLFAYPYHIDANCCHNIFMTNQFLYLWSNKIDRLVKPAVLSCFGDVALAIGPNFIRYYEYVMAMLVMALSTAKVEDPEDYDNIEYVEQLRESCVEAYAGIVQGMRTTQNNELQQLQDQIQNMLGLIELIATSNSPDSLIGAASGLLGDLVTSFGEQILPFVDNQNISAILTKGRRSKAAKTKSLALWATKEIRKLKTAKMENHN
;
A
#
# COMPACT_ATOMS: atom_id res chain seq x y z
N MET A 1 15.35 -34.70 -16.88
CA MET A 1 14.99 -34.34 -15.49
C MET A 1 15.85 -33.14 -15.11
N LEU A 2 15.30 -31.94 -15.26
CA LEU A 2 15.95 -30.69 -14.88
C LEU A 2 15.57 -30.37 -13.43
N PHE A 3 16.58 -30.14 -12.61
CA PHE A 3 16.46 -29.84 -11.19
C PHE A 3 15.78 -28.49 -10.96
N ALA A 4 14.76 -28.49 -10.11
CA ALA A 4 14.16 -27.29 -9.54
C ALA A 4 15.07 -26.77 -8.41
N TYR A 5 15.54 -25.54 -8.53
CA TYR A 5 16.09 -24.76 -7.42
C TYR A 5 14.94 -23.96 -6.79
N PRO A 6 14.53 -24.22 -5.53
CA PRO A 6 13.66 -23.31 -4.82
C PRO A 6 14.52 -22.19 -4.21
N TYR A 7 14.27 -20.95 -4.63
CA TYR A 7 14.76 -19.75 -3.97
C TYR A 7 14.15 -19.68 -2.55
N HIS A 8 14.86 -20.23 -1.58
CA HIS A 8 14.57 -19.99 -0.16
C HIS A 8 15.12 -18.60 0.18
N ILE A 9 14.23 -17.61 0.33
CA ILE A 9 14.56 -16.31 0.91
C ILE A 9 14.83 -16.57 2.39
N ASP A 10 16.09 -16.78 2.76
CA ASP A 10 16.48 -17.02 4.14
C ASP A 10 16.17 -15.79 5.00
N ALA A 11 15.40 -15.99 6.08
CA ALA A 11 15.05 -14.95 7.06
C ALA A 11 16.26 -14.21 7.67
N ASN A 12 17.44 -14.82 7.59
CA ASN A 12 18.72 -14.23 8.02
C ASN A 12 19.22 -13.11 7.10
N CYS A 13 18.87 -13.12 5.81
CA CYS A 13 19.24 -12.06 4.87
C CYS A 13 18.45 -10.77 5.17
N CYS A 14 17.15 -10.91 5.48
CA CYS A 14 16.33 -9.79 5.93
C CYS A 14 16.85 -9.22 7.26
N HIS A 15 17.18 -10.07 8.23
CA HIS A 15 17.62 -9.63 9.56
C HIS A 15 18.89 -8.75 9.52
N ASN A 16 19.89 -9.10 8.70
CA ASN A 16 21.12 -8.32 8.56
C ASN A 16 20.93 -6.97 7.87
N ILE A 17 19.97 -6.89 6.93
CA ILE A 17 19.62 -5.62 6.27
C ILE A 17 18.97 -4.69 7.30
N PHE A 18 17.99 -5.16 8.09
CA PHE A 18 17.20 -4.35 9.05
C PHE A 18 17.94 -3.91 10.32
N MET A 19 18.86 -4.71 10.87
CA MET A 19 19.49 -4.42 12.18
C MET A 19 20.75 -3.56 12.13
N THR A 20 21.34 -3.33 10.95
CA THR A 20 22.55 -2.49 10.85
C THR A 20 22.17 -1.07 10.42
N ASN A 21 22.85 -0.06 10.98
CA ASN A 21 22.67 1.40 10.80
C ASN A 21 22.66 1.93 9.33
N GLN A 22 22.53 1.07 8.33
CA GLN A 22 22.44 1.38 6.90
C GLN A 22 21.09 2.03 6.51
N PHE A 23 20.03 1.85 7.29
CA PHE A 23 18.72 2.44 6.99
C PHE A 23 18.65 3.96 7.14
N LEU A 24 19.42 4.54 8.08
CA LEU A 24 19.58 5.99 8.19
C LEU A 24 20.37 6.57 7.00
N TYR A 25 21.27 5.77 6.41
CA TYR A 25 22.02 6.14 5.21
C TYR A 25 21.13 6.21 3.96
N LEU A 26 20.14 5.31 3.83
CA LEU A 26 19.16 5.30 2.73
C LEU A 26 18.30 6.58 2.66
N TRP A 27 18.02 7.19 3.81
CA TRP A 27 17.28 8.46 3.89
C TRP A 27 18.19 9.70 3.88
N SER A 28 19.50 9.53 3.77
CA SER A 28 20.41 10.66 3.53
C SER A 28 20.17 11.25 2.14
N ASN A 29 20.40 12.56 1.97
CA ASN A 29 20.32 13.25 0.67
C ASN A 29 21.37 12.76 -0.36
N LYS A 30 22.14 11.71 -0.05
CA LYS A 30 23.19 11.15 -0.92
C LYS A 30 22.72 9.94 -1.74
N ILE A 31 21.55 9.39 -1.44
CA ILE A 31 21.01 8.26 -2.20
C ILE A 31 20.15 8.79 -3.34
N ASP A 32 20.38 8.21 -4.52
CA ASP A 32 19.65 8.52 -5.73
C ASP A 32 18.13 8.42 -5.51
N ARG A 33 17.40 9.40 -6.05
CA ARG A 33 15.94 9.46 -6.02
C ARG A 33 15.32 8.16 -6.57
N LEU A 34 16.00 7.46 -7.48
CA LEU A 34 15.52 6.19 -8.04
C LEU A 34 15.56 5.00 -7.08
N VAL A 35 16.40 5.03 -6.04
CA VAL A 35 16.57 3.87 -5.13
C VAL A 35 15.48 3.82 -4.06
N LYS A 36 14.96 4.97 -3.64
CA LYS A 36 13.98 5.04 -2.55
C LYS A 36 12.67 4.33 -2.89
N PRO A 37 12.03 4.56 -4.06
CA PRO A 37 10.80 3.84 -4.43
C PRO A 37 11.01 2.32 -4.49
N ALA A 38 12.11 1.86 -5.11
CA ALA A 38 12.41 0.44 -5.23
C ALA A 38 12.55 -0.28 -3.87
N VAL A 39 13.20 0.37 -2.89
CA VAL A 39 13.34 -0.17 -1.53
C VAL A 39 11.98 -0.26 -0.83
N LEU A 40 11.12 0.76 -0.99
CA LEU A 40 9.79 0.76 -0.38
C LEU A 40 8.93 -0.37 -0.92
N SER A 41 8.86 -0.54 -2.24
CA SER A 41 8.09 -1.63 -2.87
C SER A 41 8.59 -3.01 -2.40
N CYS A 42 9.91 -3.18 -2.30
CA CYS A 42 10.52 -4.41 -1.79
C CYS A 42 10.08 -4.77 -0.36
N PHE A 43 9.75 -3.81 0.51
CA PHE A 43 9.18 -4.13 1.82
C PHE A 43 7.83 -4.83 1.74
N GLY A 44 7.01 -4.48 0.74
CA GLY A 44 5.76 -5.19 0.47
C GLY A 44 6.00 -6.64 0.09
N ASP A 45 6.97 -6.90 -0.81
CA ASP A 45 7.35 -8.26 -1.20
C ASP A 45 7.90 -9.08 -0.03
N VAL A 46 8.73 -8.46 0.82
CA VAL A 46 9.25 -9.11 2.03
C VAL A 46 8.11 -9.45 2.97
N ALA A 47 7.16 -8.54 3.20
CA ALA A 47 6.01 -8.79 4.06
C ALA A 47 5.13 -9.93 3.53
N LEU A 48 4.91 -9.99 2.22
CA LEU A 48 4.21 -11.12 1.57
C LEU A 48 4.97 -12.44 1.74
N ALA A 49 6.30 -12.42 1.66
CA ALA A 49 7.13 -13.63 1.73
C ALA A 49 7.24 -14.21 3.16
N ILE A 50 7.44 -13.36 4.17
CA ILE A 50 7.66 -13.80 5.55
C ILE A 50 6.38 -13.78 6.40
N GLY A 51 5.33 -13.13 5.90
CA GLY A 51 4.00 -13.07 6.49
C GLY A 51 4.02 -12.48 7.91
N PRO A 52 3.50 -13.18 8.92
CA PRO A 52 3.35 -12.63 10.29
C PRO A 52 4.69 -12.30 10.97
N ASN A 53 5.77 -12.98 10.55
CA ASN A 53 7.11 -12.71 11.05
C ASN A 53 7.60 -11.29 10.69
N PHE A 54 6.92 -10.60 9.78
CA PHE A 54 7.19 -9.20 9.43
C PHE A 54 7.00 -8.26 10.61
N ILE A 55 6.27 -8.66 11.66
CA ILE A 55 6.03 -7.80 12.81
C ILE A 55 7.31 -7.25 13.46
N ARG A 56 8.43 -7.98 13.35
CA ARG A 56 9.75 -7.57 13.87
C ARG A 56 10.32 -6.33 13.17
N TYR A 57 9.87 -6.05 11.95
CA TYR A 57 10.34 -4.93 11.12
C TYR A 57 9.27 -3.84 10.98
N TYR A 58 8.06 -4.10 11.47
CA TYR A 58 6.88 -3.28 11.26
C TYR A 58 7.11 -1.81 11.65
N GLU A 59 7.53 -1.54 12.88
CA GLU A 59 7.70 -0.16 13.37
C GLU A 59 8.69 0.64 12.51
N TYR A 60 9.82 0.02 12.13
CA TYR A 60 10.84 0.65 11.28
C TYR A 60 10.31 0.95 9.88
N VAL A 61 9.63 -0.01 9.26
CA VAL A 61 9.09 0.16 7.90
C VAL A 61 7.95 1.18 7.88
N MET A 62 7.08 1.19 8.90
CA MET A 62 6.02 2.19 9.01
C MET A 62 6.57 3.60 9.15
N ALA A 63 7.59 3.80 10.01
CA ALA A 63 8.25 5.09 10.14
C ALA A 63 8.83 5.57 8.80
N MET A 64 9.44 4.67 8.02
CA MET A 64 9.96 4.99 6.68
C MET A 64 8.87 5.36 5.69
N LEU A 65 7.74 4.65 5.69
CA LEU A 65 6.61 4.98 4.81
C LEU A 65 6.01 6.35 5.15
N VAL A 66 5.85 6.67 6.44
CA VAL A 66 5.37 7.99 6.88
C VAL A 66 6.34 9.09 6.43
N MET A 67 7.65 8.87 6.56
CA MET A 67 8.65 9.82 6.07
C MET A 67 8.55 9.99 4.54
N ALA A 68 8.43 8.90 3.78
CA ALA A 68 8.27 8.95 2.34
C ALA A 68 7.05 9.75 1.90
N LEU A 69 5.90 9.49 2.53
CA LEU A 69 4.67 10.23 2.26
C LEU A 69 4.80 11.72 2.57
N SER A 70 5.54 12.09 3.61
CA SER A 70 5.75 13.51 3.93
C SER A 70 6.54 14.24 2.84
N THR A 71 7.44 13.53 2.14
CA THR A 71 8.22 14.04 1.01
C THR A 71 7.54 13.87 -0.36
N ALA A 72 6.48 13.07 -0.46
CA ALA A 72 5.78 12.76 -1.72
C ALA A 72 4.76 13.86 -2.11
N LYS A 73 5.20 15.11 -2.09
CA LYS A 73 4.38 16.29 -2.40
C LYS A 73 4.96 17.01 -3.61
N VAL A 74 4.07 17.38 -4.52
CA VAL A 74 4.43 18.22 -5.67
C VAL A 74 4.61 19.63 -5.14
N GLU A 75 5.86 20.10 -5.11
CA GLU A 75 6.21 21.47 -4.69
C GLU A 75 6.06 22.47 -5.83
N ASP A 76 6.45 22.06 -7.04
CA ASP A 76 6.36 22.85 -8.27
C ASP A 76 5.59 22.07 -9.36
N PRO A 77 4.41 22.54 -9.81
CA PRO A 77 3.64 21.92 -10.88
C PRO A 77 4.30 21.95 -12.27
N GLU A 78 5.35 22.76 -12.45
CA GLU A 78 6.09 22.86 -13.72
C GLU A 78 7.33 21.95 -13.78
N ASP A 79 7.73 21.39 -12.63
CA ASP A 79 8.83 20.42 -12.53
C ASP A 79 8.32 19.00 -12.80
N TYR A 80 8.22 18.66 -14.09
CA TYR A 80 7.73 17.35 -14.55
C TYR A 80 8.54 16.16 -14.01
N ASP A 81 9.86 16.31 -13.88
CA ASP A 81 10.73 15.24 -13.36
C ASP A 81 10.42 14.97 -11.89
N ASN A 82 10.17 16.03 -11.11
CA ASN A 82 9.77 15.89 -9.71
C ASN A 82 8.35 15.30 -9.57
N ILE A 83 7.42 15.67 -10.45
CA ILE A 83 6.08 15.08 -10.48
C ILE A 83 6.17 13.56 -10.72
N GLU A 84 6.92 13.12 -11.73
CA GLU A 84 7.08 11.70 -12.04
C GLU A 84 7.70 10.95 -10.86
N TYR A 85 8.73 11.52 -10.23
CA TYR A 85 9.34 10.95 -9.03
C TYR A 85 8.35 10.84 -7.86
N VAL A 86 7.56 11.89 -7.60
CA VAL A 86 6.55 11.89 -6.52
C VAL A 86 5.47 10.84 -6.78
N GLU A 87 5.03 10.67 -8.03
CA GLU A 87 4.05 9.65 -8.41
C GLU A 87 4.61 8.24 -8.24
N GLN A 88 5.86 8.02 -8.66
CA GLN A 88 6.56 6.75 -8.44
C GLN A 88 6.71 6.44 -6.94
N LEU A 89 7.02 7.44 -6.13
CA LEU A 89 7.15 7.29 -4.68
C LEU A 89 5.79 6.92 -4.04
N ARG A 90 4.69 7.53 -4.50
CA ARG A 90 3.34 7.18 -4.07
C ARG A 90 2.98 5.76 -4.47
N GLU A 91 3.29 5.34 -5.70
CA GLU A 91 3.06 3.99 -6.19
C GLU A 91 3.77 2.95 -5.31
N SER A 92 5.06 3.15 -5.04
CA SER A 92 5.82 2.25 -4.17
C SER A 92 5.31 2.23 -2.73
N CYS A 93 4.81 3.35 -2.19
CA CYS A 93 4.15 3.35 -0.88
C CYS A 93 2.86 2.53 -0.90
N VAL A 94 2.04 2.65 -1.95
CA VAL A 94 0.81 1.87 -2.11
C VAL A 94 1.11 0.37 -2.19
N GLU A 95 2.11 -0.01 -2.99
CA GLU A 95 2.54 -1.41 -3.12
C GLU A 95 3.09 -1.98 -1.80
N ALA A 96 3.90 -1.20 -1.08
CA ALA A 96 4.40 -1.56 0.24
C ALA A 96 3.25 -1.80 1.22
N TYR A 97 2.30 -0.87 1.31
CA TYR A 97 1.13 -1.02 2.18
C TYR A 97 0.27 -2.21 1.77
N ALA A 98 0.03 -2.43 0.48
CA ALA A 98 -0.75 -3.57 0.00
C ALA A 98 -0.08 -4.90 0.38
N GLY A 99 1.24 -5.02 0.15
CA GLY A 99 2.00 -6.20 0.53
C GLY A 99 2.02 -6.44 2.04
N ILE A 100 2.12 -5.39 2.86
CA ILE A 100 2.10 -5.49 4.32
C ILE A 100 0.72 -5.90 4.83
N VAL A 101 -0.36 -5.27 4.34
CA VAL A 101 -1.73 -5.62 4.72
C VAL A 101 -2.05 -7.07 4.32
N GLN A 102 -1.67 -7.49 3.12
CA GLN A 102 -1.89 -8.85 2.66
C GLN A 102 -1.01 -9.87 3.39
N GLY A 103 0.26 -9.56 3.64
CA GLY A 103 1.24 -10.44 4.28
C GLY A 103 0.98 -10.64 5.78
N MET A 104 0.53 -9.61 6.48
CA MET A 104 0.18 -9.67 7.90
C MET A 104 -1.24 -10.18 8.17
N ARG A 105 -2.02 -10.48 7.13
CA ARG A 105 -3.38 -11.02 7.28
C ARG A 105 -3.32 -12.48 7.74
N THR A 106 -3.33 -12.72 9.05
CA THR A 106 -3.53 -14.05 9.63
C THR A 106 -4.96 -14.32 10.02
N THR A 107 -5.29 -15.59 10.22
CA THR A 107 -6.59 -16.02 10.77
C THR A 107 -6.76 -15.61 12.24
N GLN A 108 -5.69 -15.14 12.91
CA GLN A 108 -5.70 -14.71 14.30
C GLN A 108 -5.59 -13.17 14.35
N ASN A 109 -6.72 -12.50 14.57
CA ASN A 109 -6.95 -11.05 14.48
C ASN A 109 -6.00 -10.11 15.25
N ASN A 110 -5.04 -10.61 16.03
CA ASN A 110 -4.24 -9.78 16.95
C ASN A 110 -3.18 -8.94 16.22
N GLU A 111 -2.61 -9.43 15.10
CA GLU A 111 -1.55 -8.73 14.36
C GLU A 111 -2.11 -7.60 13.47
N LEU A 112 -3.34 -7.77 12.99
CA LEU A 112 -4.06 -6.74 12.22
C LEU A 112 -4.42 -5.52 13.09
N GLN A 113 -4.55 -5.67 14.41
CA GLN A 113 -4.84 -4.53 15.30
C GLN A 113 -3.71 -3.48 15.27
N GLN A 114 -2.46 -3.90 15.10
CA GLN A 114 -1.33 -2.97 15.05
C GLN A 114 -1.36 -2.09 13.80
N LEU A 115 -2.01 -2.55 12.72
CA LEU A 115 -2.21 -1.76 11.50
C LEU A 115 -3.28 -0.68 11.65
N GLN A 116 -4.11 -0.68 12.71
CA GLN A 116 -5.19 0.29 12.87
C GLN A 116 -4.69 1.74 12.88
N ASP A 117 -3.56 2.01 13.55
CA ASP A 117 -2.97 3.34 13.62
C ASP A 117 -2.50 3.85 12.25
N GLN A 118 -2.26 2.94 11.30
CA GLN A 118 -1.80 3.27 9.95
C GLN A 118 -2.94 3.35 8.92
N ILE A 119 -4.17 2.94 9.27
CA ILE A 119 -5.32 3.02 8.35
C ILE A 119 -5.54 4.46 7.88
N GLN A 120 -5.43 5.43 8.78
CA GLN A 120 -5.59 6.85 8.41
C GLN A 120 -4.51 7.31 7.42
N ASN A 121 -3.26 6.88 7.58
CA ASN A 121 -2.18 7.22 6.65
C ASN A 121 -2.42 6.60 5.26
N MET A 122 -2.85 5.33 5.23
CA MET A 122 -3.17 4.63 3.97
C MET A 122 -4.35 5.29 3.24
N LEU A 123 -5.42 5.62 3.97
CA LEU A 123 -6.57 6.32 3.40
C LEU A 123 -6.20 7.74 2.93
N GLY A 124 -5.40 8.47 3.70
CA GLY A 124 -4.88 9.78 3.32
C GLY A 124 -4.08 9.74 2.02
N LEU A 125 -3.26 8.71 1.81
CA LEU A 125 -2.56 8.47 0.55
C LEU A 125 -3.53 8.21 -0.61
N ILE A 126 -4.56 7.38 -0.40
CA ILE A 126 -5.57 7.09 -1.43
C ILE A 126 -6.34 8.38 -1.79
N GLU A 127 -6.70 9.21 -0.82
CA GLU A 127 -7.37 10.49 -1.05
C GLU A 127 -6.48 11.48 -1.80
N LEU A 128 -5.19 11.54 -1.46
CA LEU A 128 -4.20 12.34 -2.18
C LEU A 128 -4.10 11.91 -3.66
N ILE A 129 -4.08 10.60 -3.93
CA ILE A 129 -4.07 10.05 -5.30
C ILE A 129 -5.38 10.37 -6.01
N ALA A 130 -6.52 10.29 -5.32
CA ALA A 130 -7.85 10.54 -5.87
C ALA A 130 -8.03 11.99 -6.37
N THR A 131 -7.46 12.93 -5.62
CA THR A 131 -7.52 14.38 -5.87
C THR A 131 -6.44 14.87 -6.84
N SER A 132 -5.33 14.13 -6.96
CA SER A 132 -4.26 14.42 -7.93
C SER A 132 -4.62 13.95 -9.36
N ASN A 133 -3.86 14.42 -10.36
CA ASN A 133 -3.93 13.95 -11.75
C ASN A 133 -3.08 12.69 -11.98
N SER A 134 -3.23 11.72 -11.08
CA SER A 134 -2.39 10.52 -11.02
C SER A 134 -2.60 9.60 -12.24
N PRO A 135 -1.57 8.83 -12.65
CA PRO A 135 -1.67 7.88 -13.75
C PRO A 135 -2.61 6.71 -13.45
N ASP A 136 -3.12 6.08 -14.50
CA ASP A 136 -4.06 4.95 -14.41
C ASP A 136 -3.48 3.77 -13.60
N SER A 137 -2.16 3.53 -13.66
CA SER A 137 -1.49 2.49 -12.86
C SER A 137 -1.64 2.74 -11.37
N LEU A 138 -1.34 3.97 -10.93
CA LEU A 138 -1.43 4.40 -9.54
C LEU A 138 -2.87 4.40 -9.03
N ILE A 139 -3.83 4.83 -9.86
CA ILE A 139 -5.26 4.72 -9.55
C ILE A 139 -5.65 3.25 -9.33
N GLY A 140 -5.11 2.34 -10.15
CA GLY A 140 -5.33 0.91 -10.03
C GLY A 140 -4.76 0.33 -8.74
N ALA A 141 -3.50 0.65 -8.44
CA ALA A 141 -2.82 0.24 -7.21
C ALA A 141 -3.57 0.74 -5.97
N ALA A 142 -3.95 2.02 -5.93
CA ALA A 142 -4.71 2.60 -4.82
C ALA A 142 -6.09 1.96 -4.65
N SER A 143 -6.76 1.64 -5.76
CA SER A 143 -8.02 0.88 -5.73
C SER A 143 -7.83 -0.53 -5.17
N GLY A 144 -6.72 -1.20 -5.51
CA GLY A 144 -6.34 -2.49 -4.95
C GLY A 144 -6.12 -2.42 -3.44
N LEU A 145 -5.30 -1.49 -2.98
CA LEU A 145 -5.06 -1.26 -1.55
C LEU A 145 -6.36 -1.00 -0.78
N LEU A 146 -7.27 -0.19 -1.33
CA LEU A 146 -8.58 0.03 -0.74
C LEU A 146 -9.37 -1.28 -0.55
N GLY A 147 -9.36 -2.15 -1.57
CA GLY A 147 -10.01 -3.46 -1.47
C GLY A 147 -9.34 -4.38 -0.45
N ASP A 148 -8.01 -4.34 -0.34
CA ASP A 148 -7.28 -5.09 0.69
C ASP A 148 -7.65 -4.63 2.10
N LEU A 149 -7.74 -3.31 2.32
CA LEU A 149 -8.18 -2.76 3.59
C LEU A 149 -9.62 -3.16 3.93
N VAL A 150 -10.53 -3.08 2.97
CA VAL A 150 -11.94 -3.47 3.12
C VAL A 150 -12.05 -4.95 3.48
N THR A 151 -11.33 -5.82 2.78
CA THR A 151 -11.36 -7.27 3.04
C THR A 151 -10.66 -7.66 4.34
N SER A 152 -9.68 -6.89 4.81
CA SER A 152 -8.92 -7.19 6.03
C SER A 152 -9.55 -6.64 7.31
N PHE A 153 -10.14 -5.45 7.27
CA PHE A 153 -10.71 -4.78 8.45
C PHE A 153 -12.24 -4.86 8.54
N GLY A 154 -12.91 -5.30 7.48
CA GLY A 154 -14.36 -5.53 7.49
C GLY A 154 -15.16 -4.26 7.81
N GLU A 155 -16.18 -4.39 8.67
CA GLU A 155 -17.11 -3.29 8.98
C GLU A 155 -16.44 -2.07 9.63
N GLN A 156 -15.28 -2.25 10.28
CA GLN A 156 -14.57 -1.18 11.00
C GLN A 156 -14.11 -0.06 10.06
N ILE A 157 -13.81 -0.38 8.80
CA ILE A 157 -13.33 0.62 7.83
C ILE A 157 -14.48 1.28 7.05
N LEU A 158 -15.71 0.76 7.13
CA LEU A 158 -16.86 1.29 6.40
C LEU A 158 -17.12 2.80 6.60
N PRO A 159 -17.01 3.36 7.83
CA PRO A 159 -17.19 4.80 8.04
C PRO A 159 -16.16 5.66 7.29
N PHE A 160 -14.96 5.13 7.09
CA PHE A 160 -13.87 5.87 6.45
C PHE A 160 -13.87 5.75 4.93
N VAL A 161 -14.40 4.66 4.38
CA VAL A 161 -14.52 4.48 2.91
C VAL A 161 -15.76 5.16 2.33
N ASP A 162 -16.70 5.62 3.15
CA ASP A 162 -17.88 6.38 2.72
C ASP A 162 -17.54 7.86 2.45
N ASN A 163 -16.48 8.09 1.68
CA ASN A 163 -15.97 9.40 1.29
C ASN A 163 -16.17 9.63 -0.22
N GLN A 164 -16.49 10.86 -0.61
CA GLN A 164 -16.57 11.30 -2.01
C GLN A 164 -15.25 11.08 -2.76
N ASN A 165 -14.10 11.31 -2.14
CA ASN A 165 -12.78 11.11 -2.75
C ASN A 165 -12.55 9.65 -3.12
N ILE A 166 -12.88 8.73 -2.20
CA ILE A 166 -12.83 7.28 -2.42
C ILE A 166 -13.79 6.85 -3.53
N SER A 167 -15.01 7.39 -3.54
CA SER A 167 -15.98 7.12 -4.61
C SER A 167 -15.51 7.64 -5.98
N ALA A 168 -14.83 8.78 -6.00
CA ALA A 168 -14.28 9.39 -7.21
C ALA A 168 -13.15 8.54 -7.80
N ILE A 169 -12.17 8.09 -7.00
CA ILE A 169 -11.07 7.25 -7.50
C ILE A 169 -11.56 5.91 -8.03
N LEU A 170 -12.50 5.25 -7.35
CA LEU A 170 -13.11 4.01 -7.84
C LEU A 170 -13.90 4.24 -9.14
N THR A 171 -14.53 5.40 -9.29
CA THR A 171 -15.24 5.75 -10.53
C THR A 171 -14.28 6.02 -11.69
N LYS A 172 -13.18 6.75 -11.43
CA LYS A 172 -12.08 6.94 -12.39
C LYS A 172 -11.52 5.57 -12.82
N GLY A 173 -11.13 4.72 -11.86
CA GLY A 173 -10.57 3.40 -12.11
C GLY A 173 -11.49 2.49 -12.93
N ARG A 174 -12.80 2.45 -12.64
CA ARG A 174 -13.77 1.65 -13.42
C ARG A 174 -13.93 2.10 -14.88
N ARG A 175 -13.63 3.37 -15.17
CA ARG A 175 -13.67 3.95 -16.52
C ARG A 175 -12.31 3.89 -17.24
N SER A 176 -11.25 3.46 -16.55
CA SER A 176 -9.92 3.30 -17.12
C SER A 176 -9.95 2.32 -18.30
N LYS A 177 -9.10 2.60 -19.30
CA LYS A 177 -8.85 1.70 -20.44
C LYS A 177 -7.89 0.57 -20.06
N ALA A 178 -7.09 0.75 -19.00
CA ALA A 178 -6.18 -0.27 -18.51
C ALA A 178 -6.96 -1.39 -17.80
N ALA A 179 -6.83 -2.61 -18.32
CA ALA A 179 -7.59 -3.76 -17.84
C ALA A 179 -7.33 -4.05 -16.34
N LYS A 180 -6.07 -3.95 -15.89
CA LYS A 180 -5.68 -4.17 -14.49
C LYS A 180 -6.37 -3.15 -13.56
N THR A 181 -6.23 -1.86 -13.86
CA THR A 181 -6.86 -0.76 -13.11
C THR A 181 -8.37 -0.92 -13.04
N LYS A 182 -9.01 -1.20 -14.18
CA LYS A 182 -10.46 -1.41 -14.25
C LYS A 182 -10.89 -2.60 -13.39
N SER A 183 -10.17 -3.71 -13.45
CA SER A 183 -10.45 -4.92 -12.67
C SER A 183 -10.35 -4.65 -11.17
N LEU A 184 -9.25 -4.02 -10.72
CA LEU A 184 -9.04 -3.69 -9.30
C LEU A 184 -10.10 -2.73 -8.76
N ALA A 185 -10.46 -1.70 -9.52
CA ALA A 185 -11.50 -0.76 -9.11
C ALA A 185 -12.89 -1.42 -9.06
N LEU A 186 -13.21 -2.33 -9.99
CA LEU A 186 -14.45 -3.10 -9.95
C LEU A 186 -14.49 -4.04 -8.74
N TRP A 187 -13.39 -4.74 -8.46
CA TRP A 187 -13.26 -5.63 -7.32
C TRP A 187 -13.43 -4.88 -5.99
N ALA A 188 -12.69 -3.79 -5.77
CA ALA A 188 -12.80 -3.00 -4.54
C ALA A 188 -14.21 -2.43 -4.35
N THR A 189 -14.86 -1.96 -5.44
CA THR A 189 -16.27 -1.51 -5.39
C THR A 189 -17.22 -2.65 -4.96
N LYS A 190 -16.96 -3.88 -5.42
CA LYS A 190 -17.77 -5.05 -5.06
C LYS A 190 -17.61 -5.41 -3.58
N GLU A 191 -16.39 -5.41 -3.07
CA GLU A 191 -16.13 -5.73 -1.66
C GLU A 191 -16.76 -4.72 -0.71
N ILE A 192 -16.68 -3.41 -1.02
CA ILE A 192 -17.36 -2.37 -0.24
C ILE A 192 -18.88 -2.59 -0.22
N ARG A 193 -19.48 -2.90 -1.39
CA ARG A 193 -20.92 -3.17 -1.48
C ARG A 193 -21.33 -4.39 -0.67
N LYS A 194 -20.56 -5.48 -0.78
CA LYS A 194 -20.81 -6.72 -0.04
C LYS A 194 -20.84 -6.48 1.47
N LEU A 195 -19.88 -5.72 2.00
CA LEU A 195 -19.84 -5.36 3.41
C LEU A 195 -21.00 -4.44 3.83
N LYS A 196 -21.36 -3.44 3.01
CA LYS A 196 -22.51 -2.57 3.28
C LYS A 196 -23.81 -3.38 3.38
N THR A 197 -24.03 -4.34 2.48
CA THR A 197 -25.20 -5.23 2.52
C THR A 197 -25.21 -6.12 3.76
N ALA A 198 -24.10 -6.78 4.08
CA ALA A 198 -23.99 -7.65 5.25
C ALA A 198 -24.28 -6.89 6.57
N LYS A 199 -23.78 -5.65 6.69
CA LYS A 199 -24.05 -4.80 7.85
C LYS A 199 -25.54 -4.49 8.02
N MET A 200 -26.26 -4.24 6.92
CA MET A 200 -27.70 -3.94 6.95
C MET A 200 -28.53 -5.18 7.34
N GLU A 201 -28.12 -6.38 6.93
CA GLU A 201 -28.78 -7.64 7.31
C GLU A 201 -28.60 -7.96 8.80
N ASN A 202 -27.45 -7.62 9.40
CA ASN A 202 -27.17 -7.87 10.82
C ASN A 202 -27.87 -6.89 11.79
N HIS A 203 -28.43 -5.78 11.30
CA HIS A 203 -29.07 -4.74 12.12
C HIS A 203 -30.62 -4.72 11.99
N ASN A 204 -31.20 -5.65 11.24
CA ASN A 204 -32.65 -5.89 11.13
C ASN A 204 -33.05 -7.15 11.90
#